data_AF-L9MA68-F1
#
_entry.id   AF-L9MA68-F1
#
_cell.length_a   1.000
_cell.length_b   1.000
_cell.length_c   1.000
_cell.angle_alpha   90.00
_cell.angle_beta   90.00
_cell.angle_gamma   90.00
#
_symmetry.space_group_name_H-M   'P 1'
#
loop_
_entity.id
_entity.type
_entity.pdbx_description
1 polymer ?
#
loop_
_entity_poly.entity_id
_entity_poly.type
_entity_poly.pdbx_seq_one_letter_code
_entity_poly.pdbx_strand_id
1 'polypeptide(L)'
;MQYSGDYAVLFRNFAKLLAIIVNKTIKMLQTILGFEIDEEYHYVALLSCGHRQHMRHLPPWQNRPWVMSTQGRQEKIATPIDCKQCDFPKNSL
;
A
#
# COMPACT_ATOMS: atom_id res chain seq x y z
N MET A 1 -47.95 1.42 1.33
CA MET A 1 -47.04 1.44 2.49
C MET A 1 -45.81 2.26 2.09
N GLN A 2 -45.87 3.59 2.24
CA GLN A 2 -44.77 4.49 1.87
C GLN A 2 -43.68 4.43 2.95
N TYR A 3 -42.53 3.85 2.63
CA TYR A 3 -41.33 4.01 3.46
C TYR A 3 -40.81 5.44 3.28
N SER A 4 -40.78 6.21 4.37
CA SER A 4 -40.32 7.61 4.39
C SER A 4 -38.82 7.71 4.06
N GLY A 5 -38.42 8.84 3.45
CA GLY A 5 -37.08 9.11 2.92
C GLY A 5 -35.92 8.98 3.91
N ASP A 6 -36.18 8.97 5.23
CA ASP A 6 -35.15 8.81 6.27
C ASP A 6 -34.44 7.47 6.23
N TYR A 7 -35.14 6.38 5.93
CA TYR A 7 -34.52 5.06 5.79
C TYR A 7 -33.56 5.03 4.60
N ALA A 8 -33.91 5.67 3.48
CA ALA A 8 -33.05 5.74 2.30
C ALA A 8 -31.76 6.52 2.56
N VAL A 9 -31.80 7.57 3.40
CA VAL A 9 -30.61 8.32 3.81
C VAL A 9 -29.72 7.48 4.74
N LEU A 10 -30.32 6.78 5.71
CA LEU A 10 -29.61 5.84 6.58
C LEU A 10 -28.92 4.75 5.77
N PHE A 11 -29.62 4.09 4.84
CA PHE A 11 -29.02 3.06 3.97
C PHE A 11 -27.89 3.61 3.09
N ARG A 12 -28.02 4.83 2.55
CA ARG A 12 -26.94 5.49 1.79
C ARG A 12 -25.72 5.79 2.64
N ASN A 13 -25.91 6.24 3.88
CA ASN A 13 -24.81 6.51 4.80
C ASN A 13 -24.11 5.22 5.25
N PHE A 14 -24.88 4.16 5.55
CA PHE A 14 -24.32 2.83 5.83
C PHE A 14 -23.59 2.24 4.62
N ALA A 15 -24.15 2.32 3.42
CA ALA A 15 -23.49 1.84 2.20
C ALA A 15 -22.20 2.62 1.90
N LYS A 16 -22.19 3.94 2.10
CA LYS A 16 -20.97 4.75 1.99
C LYS A 16 -19.92 4.36 3.04
N LEU A 17 -20.33 4.17 4.30
CA LEU A 17 -19.44 3.75 5.38
C LEU A 17 -18.84 2.36 5.09
N LEU A 18 -19.68 1.42 4.63
CA LEU A 18 -19.25 0.09 4.22
C LEU A 18 -18.30 0.16 3.03
N ALA A 19 -18.58 0.97 2.01
CA ALA A 19 -17.69 1.16 0.86
C ALA A 19 -16.33 1.77 1.27
N ILE A 20 -16.33 2.72 2.21
CA ILE A 20 -15.09 3.30 2.78
C ILE A 20 -14.31 2.22 3.53
N ILE A 21 -14.98 1.39 4.34
CA ILE A 21 -14.34 0.30 5.09
C ILE A 21 -13.77 -0.77 4.15
N VAL A 22 -14.52 -1.16 3.11
CA VAL A 22 -14.11 -2.17 2.13
C VAL A 22 -12.98 -1.66 1.22
N ASN A 23 -13.03 -0.41 0.74
CA ASN A 23 -11.96 0.12 -0.10
C ASN A 23 -10.65 0.35 0.66
N LYS A 24 -10.70 0.56 2.00
CA LYS A 24 -9.50 0.73 2.82
C LYS A 24 -8.76 -0.59 3.10
N THR A 25 -9.39 -1.73 2.90
CA THR A 25 -8.81 -3.05 3.23
C THR A 25 -8.18 -3.77 2.03
N ILE A 26 -8.44 -3.31 0.81
CA ILE A 26 -7.85 -3.89 -0.41
C ILE A 26 -6.42 -3.35 -0.54
N LYS A 27 -5.44 -4.23 -0.31
CA LYS A 27 -4.01 -3.93 -0.49
C LYS A 27 -3.57 -4.30 -1.89
N MET A 28 -2.88 -3.39 -2.57
CA MET A 28 -2.31 -3.65 -3.88
C MET A 28 -0.93 -4.30 -3.76
N LEU A 29 -0.91 -5.64 -3.78
CA LEU A 29 0.32 -6.42 -3.70
C LEU A 29 1.09 -6.41 -5.03
N GLN A 30 2.39 -6.16 -4.96
CA GLN A 30 3.30 -6.06 -6.10
C GLN A 30 4.60 -6.80 -5.80
N THR A 31 5.13 -7.50 -6.80
CA THR A 31 6.32 -8.32 -6.66
C THR A 31 7.57 -7.45 -6.60
N ILE A 32 8.48 -7.74 -5.67
CA ILE A 32 9.80 -7.11 -5.62
C ILE A 32 10.66 -7.65 -6.78
N LEU A 33 11.09 -6.76 -7.67
CA LEU A 33 12.01 -7.09 -8.76
C LEU A 33 13.48 -6.94 -8.35
N GLY A 34 13.77 -6.01 -7.44
CA GLY A 34 15.12 -5.74 -7.01
C GLY A 34 15.19 -4.60 -5.98
N PHE A 35 16.41 -4.21 -5.67
CA PHE A 35 16.71 -3.14 -4.72
C PHE A 35 17.79 -2.23 -5.26
N GLU A 36 17.67 -0.95 -4.92
CA GLU A 36 18.70 0.06 -5.15
C GLU A 36 18.88 0.91 -3.89
N ILE A 37 19.91 1.74 -3.91
CA ILE A 37 20.24 2.67 -2.84
C ILE A 37 19.99 4.08 -3.38
N ASP A 38 19.27 4.91 -2.63
CA ASP A 38 19.07 6.31 -2.97
C ASP A 38 20.24 7.22 -2.52
N GLU A 39 20.11 8.52 -2.75
CA GLU A 39 21.13 9.52 -2.41
C GLU A 39 21.39 9.63 -0.89
N GLU A 40 20.43 9.20 -0.06
CA GLU A 40 20.52 9.21 1.40
C GLU A 40 21.00 7.86 1.97
N TYR A 41 21.46 6.95 1.11
CA TYR A 41 21.87 5.60 1.48
C TYR A 41 20.75 4.71 2.05
N HIS A 42 19.50 4.96 1.67
CA HIS A 42 18.36 4.12 2.02
C HIS A 42 18.03 3.11 0.93
N TYR A 43 17.61 1.91 1.35
CA TYR A 43 17.19 0.86 0.42
C TYR A 43 15.79 1.12 -0.14
N VAL A 44 15.70 1.10 -1.47
CA VAL A 44 14.48 1.27 -2.24
C VAL A 44 14.19 -0.02 -3.00
N ALA A 45 12.99 -0.59 -2.83
CA ALA A 45 12.56 -1.74 -3.62
C ALA A 45 11.92 -1.26 -4.94
N LEU A 46 12.30 -1.92 -6.03
CA LEU A 46 11.69 -1.79 -7.34
C LEU A 46 10.55 -2.81 -7.44
N LEU A 47 9.33 -2.35 -7.75
CA LEU A 47 8.13 -3.19 -7.78
C LEU A 47 7.66 -3.46 -9.22
N SER A 48 6.96 -4.57 -9.42
CA SER A 48 6.40 -4.98 -10.71
C SER A 48 5.43 -3.97 -11.35
N CYS A 49 4.81 -3.12 -10.55
CA CYS A 49 3.97 -2.01 -11.05
C CYS A 49 4.76 -0.78 -11.53
N GLY A 50 6.10 -0.80 -11.45
CA GLY A 50 6.96 0.34 -11.79
C GLY A 50 7.17 1.33 -10.65
N HIS A 51 6.49 1.18 -9.52
CA HIS A 51 6.66 2.03 -8.35
C HIS A 51 7.91 1.68 -7.54
N ARG A 52 8.42 2.69 -6.83
CA ARG A 52 9.58 2.59 -5.93
C ARG A 52 9.08 2.72 -4.49
N GLN A 53 9.51 1.81 -3.62
CA GLN A 53 9.12 1.86 -2.21
C GLN A 53 10.35 1.86 -1.31
N HIS A 54 10.48 2.90 -0.49
CA HIS A 54 11.50 2.94 0.54
C HIS A 54 11.20 1.89 1.61
N MET A 55 12.19 1.05 1.89
CA MET A 55 12.06 0.00 2.89
C MET A 55 12.31 0.51 4.31
N ARG A 56 12.81 1.74 4.44
CA ARG A 56 13.15 2.39 5.71
C ARG A 56 12.84 3.89 5.65
N HIS A 57 12.14 4.37 6.67
CA HIS A 57 12.00 5.79 7.01
C HIS A 57 12.01 5.95 8.55
N LEU A 58 12.41 7.14 9.02
CA LEU A 58 12.51 7.51 10.44
C LEU A 58 11.20 8.14 10.98
N PRO A 59 10.79 7.86 12.23
CA PRO A 59 10.99 6.63 12.99
C PRO A 59 10.27 5.46 12.29
N PRO A 60 10.76 4.22 12.38
CA PRO A 60 10.28 3.14 11.53
C PRO A 60 8.87 2.70 11.96
N TRP A 61 7.85 3.24 11.29
CA TRP A 61 6.46 2.79 11.44
C TRP A 61 6.25 1.34 10.94
N GLN A 62 7.24 0.75 10.25
CA GLN A 62 7.29 -0.66 9.86
C GLN A 62 8.71 -1.22 10.00
N ASN A 63 8.87 -2.29 10.79
CA ASN A 63 10.16 -2.98 10.93
C ASN A 63 10.35 -4.00 9.79
N ARG A 64 11.34 -3.78 8.92
CA ARG A 64 11.76 -4.71 7.86
C ARG A 64 13.24 -5.06 8.05
N PRO A 65 13.60 -5.87 9.06
CA PRO A 65 15.00 -6.11 9.41
C PRO A 65 15.78 -6.82 8.29
N TRP A 66 15.10 -7.65 7.50
CA TRP A 66 15.67 -8.38 6.37
C TRP A 66 16.30 -7.48 5.29
N VAL A 67 15.93 -6.19 5.21
CA VAL A 67 16.50 -5.30 4.18
C VAL A 67 17.97 -4.98 4.43
N MET A 68 18.43 -5.12 5.68
CA MET A 68 19.78 -4.75 6.10
C MET A 68 20.86 -5.65 5.53
N SER A 69 20.58 -6.95 5.40
CA SER A 69 21.54 -7.91 4.87
C SER A 69 21.30 -8.13 3.38
N THR A 70 22.39 -8.33 2.63
CA THR A 70 22.30 -8.69 1.21
C THR A 70 21.53 -9.98 1.01
N GLN A 71 21.75 -10.99 1.87
CA GLN A 71 21.00 -12.23 1.87
C GLN A 71 19.50 -12.00 2.08
N GLY A 72 19.11 -11.21 3.09
CA GLY A 72 17.70 -10.95 3.38
C GLY A 72 16.99 -10.19 2.25
N ARG A 73 17.72 -9.34 1.51
CA ARG A 73 17.18 -8.73 0.27
C ARG A 73 17.00 -9.77 -0.83
N GLN A 74 17.99 -10.61 -1.08
CA GLN A 74 17.91 -11.67 -2.11
C GLN A 74 16.73 -12.62 -1.85
N GLU A 75 16.52 -13.02 -0.59
CA GLU A 75 15.39 -13.87 -0.17
C GLU A 75 14.01 -13.21 -0.39
N LYS A 76 13.96 -11.87 -0.53
CA LYS A 76 12.72 -11.12 -0.74
C LYS A 76 12.46 -10.74 -2.20
N ILE A 77 13.42 -10.94 -3.09
CA ILE A 77 13.16 -10.84 -4.53
C ILE A 77 12.08 -11.88 -4.89
N ALA A 78 11.21 -11.52 -5.84
CA ALA A 78 10.05 -12.32 -6.26
C ALA A 78 8.96 -12.50 -5.18
N THR A 79 9.07 -11.87 -4.01
CA THR A 79 7.99 -11.88 -3.01
C THR A 79 7.04 -10.69 -3.18
N PRO A 80 5.72 -10.88 -2.96
CA PRO A 80 4.76 -9.78 -3.05
C PRO A 80 4.80 -8.89 -1.80
N ILE A 81 4.74 -7.57 -2.01
CA ILE A 81 4.55 -6.58 -0.95
C ILE A 81 3.48 -5.56 -1.31
N ASP A 82 2.87 -4.99 -0.27
CA ASP A 82 1.90 -3.91 -0.37
C ASP A 82 2.52 -2.62 -0.94
N CYS A 83 2.06 -2.21 -2.14
CA CYS A 83 2.49 -1.02 -2.87
C CYS A 83 1.62 0.18 -2.51
N LYS A 84 2.19 1.10 -1.73
CA LYS A 84 1.46 2.29 -1.22
C LYS A 84 1.08 3.31 -2.29
N GLN A 85 1.81 3.33 -3.40
CA GLN A 85 1.46 4.22 -4.51
C GLN A 85 0.30 3.67 -5.35
N CYS A 86 0.14 2.35 -5.43
CA CYS A 86 -1.03 1.74 -6.09
C CYS A 86 -2.31 1.88 -5.25
N ASP A 87 -2.21 1.83 -3.92
CA ASP A 87 -3.35 2.06 -3.03
C ASP A 87 -3.87 3.52 -3.11
N PHE A 88 -2.95 4.47 -3.33
CA PHE A 88 -3.25 5.90 -3.39
C PHE A 88 -2.67 6.51 -4.67
N PRO A 89 -3.27 6.25 -5.85
CA PRO A 89 -2.83 6.89 -7.07
C PRO A 89 -2.91 8.40 -6.88
N LYS A 90 -1.75 9.06 -6.91
CA LYS A 90 -1.71 10.52 -6.98
C LYS A 90 -2.35 10.88 -8.31
N ASN A 91 -3.57 11.42 -8.27
CA ASN A 91 -4.18 11.99 -9.45
C ASN A 91 -3.27 13.16 -9.85
N SER A 92 -2.39 12.94 -10.82
CA SER A 92 -1.55 13.97 -11.40
C SER A 92 -2.48 14.89 -12.19
N LEU A 93 -3.02 15.90 -11.50
CA LEU A 93 -3.61 17.09 -12.10
C LEU A 93 -2.49 17.99 -12.64
#